data_AF-A0A0U3KDZ2-F1
#
_entry.id   AF-A0A0U3KDZ2-F1
#
_cell.length_a   1.000
_cell.length_b   1.000
_cell.length_c   1.000
_cell.angle_alpha   90.00
_cell.angle_beta   90.00
_cell.angle_gamma   90.00
#
_symmetry.space_group_name_H-M   'P 1'
#
loop_
_entity.id
_entity.type
_entity.pdbx_description
1 polymer ?
#
loop_
_entity_poly.entity_id
_entity_poly.type
_entity_poly.pdbx_seq_one_letter_code
_entity_poly.pdbx_strand_id
1 'polypeptide(L)'
;MAHVVLEQRLADAGLADDVVVTSSGTGGWHEGEAMDERAAAALRDAGYDPSRHRARTFTRDTYAETDLMLAMDASNLADMTDLAPTVADAGRVRMFRSFDPEATEGDEEVDDPWYGGPEGFQRVLAVVERTSDAIVAAVPRLRAEATG
;
A
#
# COMPACT_ATOMS: atom_id res chain seq x y z
N MET A 1 -4.78 5.34 2.03
CA MET A 1 -3.69 6.33 2.18
C MET A 1 -2.45 5.94 1.39
N ALA A 2 -1.90 4.73 1.58
CA ALA A 2 -0.69 4.26 0.90
C ALA A 2 -0.64 4.49 -0.61
N HIS A 3 -1.71 4.14 -1.35
CA HIS A 3 -1.82 4.43 -2.78
C HIS A 3 -1.51 5.89 -3.13
N VAL A 4 -2.25 6.81 -2.54
CA VAL A 4 -2.16 8.25 -2.84
C VAL A 4 -0.75 8.79 -2.56
N VAL A 5 -0.17 8.38 -1.42
CA VAL A 5 1.16 8.85 -1.02
C VAL A 5 2.24 8.26 -1.91
N LEU A 6 2.21 6.94 -2.16
CA LEU A 6 3.23 6.27 -2.96
C LEU A 6 3.18 6.74 -4.43
N GLU A 7 1.99 6.87 -5.01
CA GLU A 7 1.82 7.41 -6.37
C GLU A 7 2.43 8.82 -6.49
N GLN A 8 2.13 9.71 -5.53
CA GLN A 8 2.69 11.06 -5.52
C GLN A 8 4.22 11.02 -5.36
N ARG A 9 4.76 10.21 -4.45
CA ARG A 9 6.22 10.11 -4.23
C ARG A 9 6.97 9.56 -5.43
N LEU A 10 6.39 8.60 -6.16
CA LEU A 10 6.94 8.12 -7.42
C LEU A 10 6.93 9.22 -8.48
N ALA A 11 5.84 10.00 -8.58
CA ALA A 11 5.77 11.12 -9.49
C ALA A 11 6.82 12.20 -9.17
N ASP A 12 6.98 12.56 -7.89
CA ASP A 12 7.99 13.53 -7.44
C ASP A 12 9.42 13.06 -7.73
N ALA A 13 9.65 11.74 -7.69
CA ALA A 13 10.93 11.11 -8.04
C ALA A 13 11.14 10.91 -9.56
N GLY A 14 10.17 11.28 -10.40
CA GLY A 14 10.23 11.09 -11.86
C GLY A 14 10.04 9.65 -12.33
N LEU A 15 9.38 8.81 -11.53
CA LEU A 15 9.15 7.39 -11.78
C LEU A 15 7.70 7.05 -12.20
N ALA A 16 6.85 8.06 -12.43
CA ALA A 16 5.44 7.85 -12.76
C ALA A 16 5.22 7.06 -14.07
N ASP A 17 6.15 7.15 -15.03
CA ASP A 17 6.07 6.40 -16.29
C ASP A 17 6.60 4.96 -16.17
N ASP A 18 7.33 4.66 -15.09
CA ASP A 18 7.98 3.37 -14.86
C ASP A 18 7.19 2.47 -13.90
N VAL A 19 6.40 3.07 -12.99
CA VAL A 19 5.71 2.35 -11.92
C VAL A 19 4.25 2.78 -11.85
N VAL A 20 3.35 1.81 -11.97
CA VAL A 20 1.91 2.01 -11.76
C VAL A 20 1.55 1.55 -10.35
N VAL A 21 0.85 2.39 -9.61
CA VAL A 21 0.32 2.06 -8.27
C VAL A 21 -1.17 1.82 -8.37
N THR A 22 -1.63 0.73 -7.76
CA THR A 22 -3.05 0.49 -7.52
C THR A 22 -3.25 0.04 -6.08
N SER A 23 -4.49 0.03 -5.61
CA SER A 23 -4.82 -0.47 -4.28
C SER A 23 -6.14 -1.19 -4.27
N SER A 24 -6.21 -2.25 -3.47
CA SER A 24 -7.40 -3.04 -3.26
C SER A 24 -7.47 -3.53 -1.82
N GLY A 25 -8.68 -3.71 -1.28
CA GLY A 25 -8.90 -4.34 0.02
C GLY A 25 -9.26 -5.81 -0.13
N THR A 26 -8.90 -6.65 0.85
CA THR A 26 -9.29 -8.07 0.86
C THR A 26 -10.77 -8.27 1.25
N GLY A 27 -11.38 -7.28 1.92
CA GLY A 27 -12.81 -7.23 2.19
C GLY A 27 -13.60 -6.56 1.06
N GLY A 28 -14.52 -7.30 0.42
CA GLY A 28 -15.31 -6.83 -0.73
C GLY A 28 -16.47 -5.87 -0.43
N TRP A 29 -16.50 -5.22 0.73
CA TRP A 29 -17.66 -4.46 1.22
C TRP A 29 -17.71 -2.99 0.75
N HIS A 30 -16.63 -2.48 0.13
CA HIS A 30 -16.47 -1.06 -0.20
C HIS A 30 -16.18 -0.78 -1.69
N GLU A 31 -16.44 -1.73 -2.59
CA GLU A 31 -16.12 -1.59 -4.02
C GLU A 31 -16.68 -0.28 -4.61
N GLY A 32 -15.80 0.51 -5.24
CA GLY A 32 -16.17 1.77 -5.90
C GLY A 32 -16.39 2.96 -4.95
N GLU A 33 -16.35 2.76 -3.64
CA GLU A 33 -16.52 3.85 -2.67
C GLU A 33 -15.31 4.80 -2.66
N ALA A 34 -15.56 6.05 -2.27
CA ALA A 34 -14.50 7.00 -1.99
C ALA A 34 -13.73 6.60 -0.73
N MET A 35 -12.55 7.18 -0.54
CA MET A 35 -11.79 6.99 0.70
C MET A 35 -12.60 7.48 1.93
N ASP A 36 -12.46 6.79 3.07
CA ASP A 36 -12.97 7.25 4.37
C ASP A 36 -12.64 8.74 4.59
N GLU A 37 -13.62 9.51 5.05
CA GLU A 37 -13.51 10.96 5.13
C GLU A 37 -12.38 11.44 6.06
N ARG A 38 -12.04 10.68 7.11
CA ARG A 38 -10.96 11.02 8.04
C ARG A 38 -9.59 10.73 7.43
N ALA A 39 -9.44 9.61 6.73
CA ALA A 39 -8.24 9.33 5.96
C ALA A 39 -8.05 10.40 4.86
N ALA A 40 -9.13 10.77 4.18
CA ALA A 40 -9.11 11.83 3.18
C ALA A 40 -8.79 13.20 3.78
N ALA A 41 -9.29 13.52 4.98
CA ALA A 41 -8.94 14.75 5.70
C ALA A 41 -7.44 14.78 6.05
N ALA A 42 -6.91 13.72 6.65
CA ALA A 42 -5.48 13.62 6.98
C ALA A 42 -4.59 13.80 5.75
N LEU A 43 -4.95 13.19 4.61
CA LEU A 43 -4.24 13.38 3.35
C LEU A 43 -4.28 14.82 2.85
N ARG A 44 -5.46 15.47 2.87
CA ARG A 44 -5.60 16.86 2.44
C ARG A 44 -4.79 17.82 3.32
N ASP A 45 -4.82 17.61 4.63
CA ASP A 45 -4.08 18.42 5.59
C ASP A 45 -2.56 18.32 5.36
N ALA A 46 -2.09 17.18 4.85
CA ALA A 46 -0.69 16.96 4.46
C ALA A 46 -0.37 17.35 3.00
N GLY A 47 -1.34 17.88 2.24
CA GLY A 47 -1.14 18.39 0.88
C GLY A 47 -1.35 17.37 -0.25
N TYR A 48 -1.92 16.20 0.03
CA TYR A 48 -2.26 15.19 -0.98
C TYR A 48 -3.69 15.35 -1.51
N ASP A 49 -3.94 14.87 -2.73
CA ASP A 49 -5.29 14.79 -3.32
C ASP A 49 -5.87 13.36 -3.22
N PRO A 50 -6.81 13.09 -2.30
CA PRO A 50 -7.45 11.79 -2.18
C PRO A 50 -8.62 11.58 -3.17
N SER A 51 -9.00 12.60 -3.95
CA SER A 51 -10.28 12.63 -4.69
C SER A 51 -10.39 11.56 -5.77
N ARG A 52 -9.25 11.11 -6.30
CA ARG A 52 -9.17 10.09 -7.37
C ARG A 52 -9.21 8.66 -6.84
N HIS A 53 -8.95 8.45 -5.56
CA HIS A 53 -8.95 7.12 -4.96
C HIS A 53 -10.34 6.50 -4.98
N ARG A 54 -10.43 5.25 -5.44
CA ARG A 54 -11.63 4.42 -5.34
C ARG A 54 -11.24 3.07 -4.78
N ALA A 55 -12.00 2.59 -3.81
CA ALA A 55 -11.82 1.26 -3.27
C ALA A 55 -12.09 0.21 -4.35
N ARG A 56 -11.28 -0.84 -4.34
CA ARG A 56 -11.35 -2.01 -5.21
C ARG A 56 -11.18 -3.26 -4.37
N THR A 57 -11.70 -4.37 -4.83
CA THR A 57 -11.57 -5.68 -4.17
C THR A 57 -10.35 -6.39 -4.72
N PHE A 58 -9.55 -6.95 -3.81
CA PHE A 58 -8.42 -7.77 -4.18
C PHE A 58 -8.95 -9.12 -4.69
N THR A 59 -8.51 -9.52 -5.89
CA THR A 59 -8.97 -10.76 -6.52
C THR A 59 -7.79 -11.56 -7.07
N ARG A 60 -8.05 -12.80 -7.50
CA ARG A 60 -7.03 -13.63 -8.16
C ARG A 60 -6.46 -12.98 -9.42
N ASP A 61 -7.24 -12.15 -10.10
CA ASP A 61 -6.80 -11.50 -11.33
C ASP A 61 -5.72 -10.44 -11.06
N THR A 62 -5.69 -9.86 -9.85
CA THR A 62 -4.67 -8.87 -9.44
C THR A 62 -3.25 -9.43 -9.55
N TYR A 63 -3.06 -10.75 -9.34
CA TYR A 63 -1.75 -11.40 -9.49
C TYR A 63 -1.23 -11.37 -10.93
N ALA A 64 -2.11 -11.41 -11.92
CA ALA A 64 -1.70 -11.37 -13.32
C ALA A 64 -1.24 -9.97 -13.76
N GLU A 65 -1.65 -8.93 -13.03
CA GLU A 65 -1.44 -7.52 -13.39
C GLU A 65 -0.38 -6.83 -12.53
N THR A 66 0.12 -7.49 -11.49
CA THR A 66 0.93 -6.86 -10.44
C THR A 66 2.22 -7.62 -10.17
N ASP A 67 3.36 -6.94 -10.22
CA ASP A 67 4.68 -7.52 -9.95
C ASP A 67 5.00 -7.63 -8.46
N LEU A 68 4.48 -6.71 -7.64
CA LEU A 68 4.69 -6.64 -6.20
C LEU A 68 3.40 -6.23 -5.49
N MET A 69 3.00 -7.01 -4.50
CA MET A 69 1.81 -6.74 -3.69
C MET A 69 2.21 -6.47 -2.24
N LEU A 70 1.67 -5.39 -1.67
CA LEU A 70 2.05 -4.93 -0.33
C LEU A 70 0.85 -5.02 0.63
N ALA A 71 0.92 -5.94 1.59
CA ALA A 71 -0.08 -6.15 2.63
C ALA A 71 0.09 -5.14 3.77
N MET A 72 -1.02 -4.59 4.27
CA MET A 72 -0.97 -3.58 5.33
C MET A 72 -0.84 -4.19 6.74
N ASP A 73 -1.37 -5.38 6.95
CA ASP A 73 -1.35 -6.12 8.21
C ASP A 73 -1.23 -7.64 7.95
N ALA A 74 -1.04 -8.45 9.01
CA ALA A 74 -0.87 -9.89 8.84
C ALA A 74 -2.15 -10.59 8.35
N SER A 75 -3.34 -10.04 8.60
CA SER A 75 -4.59 -10.59 8.07
C SER A 75 -4.64 -10.43 6.56
N ASN A 76 -4.28 -9.25 6.04
CA ASN A 76 -4.18 -8.98 4.61
C ASN A 76 -3.14 -9.91 3.99
N LEU A 77 -1.98 -10.07 4.63
CA LEU A 77 -0.93 -10.96 4.15
C LEU A 77 -1.44 -12.40 4.04
N ALA A 78 -2.12 -12.89 5.07
CA ALA A 78 -2.70 -14.23 5.09
C ALA A 78 -3.76 -14.39 3.99
N ASP A 79 -4.73 -13.48 3.90
CA ASP A 79 -5.80 -13.50 2.90
C ASP A 79 -5.24 -13.51 1.47
N MET A 80 -4.26 -12.65 1.19
CA MET A 80 -3.60 -12.57 -0.11
C MET A 80 -2.82 -13.86 -0.38
N THR A 81 -2.02 -14.34 0.57
CA THR A 81 -1.24 -15.57 0.42
C THR A 81 -2.13 -16.78 0.12
N ASP A 82 -3.27 -16.91 0.82
CA ASP A 82 -4.24 -17.98 0.62
C ASP A 82 -4.97 -17.88 -0.73
N LEU A 83 -5.16 -16.65 -1.23
CA LEU A 83 -5.77 -16.40 -2.53
C LEU A 83 -4.80 -16.62 -3.71
N ALA A 84 -3.49 -16.64 -3.45
CA ALA A 84 -2.47 -16.77 -4.49
C ALA A 84 -2.71 -18.01 -5.38
N PRO A 85 -2.66 -17.87 -6.72
CA PRO A 85 -2.80 -19.01 -7.62
C PRO A 85 -1.63 -20.00 -7.56
N THR A 86 -0.42 -19.52 -7.25
CA THR A 86 0.80 -20.32 -7.19
C THR A 86 1.70 -19.92 -6.01
N VAL A 87 2.68 -20.77 -5.69
CA VAL A 87 3.71 -20.45 -4.68
C VAL A 87 4.57 -19.26 -5.12
N ALA A 88 4.82 -19.10 -6.42
CA ALA A 88 5.54 -17.95 -6.95
C ALA A 88 4.73 -16.66 -6.73
N ASP A 89 3.42 -16.71 -6.95
CA ASP A 89 2.51 -15.59 -6.70
C ASP A 89 2.47 -15.19 -5.22
N ALA A 90 2.40 -16.18 -4.32
CA ALA A 90 2.51 -15.94 -2.89
C ALA A 90 3.84 -15.25 -2.51
N GLY A 91 4.94 -15.64 -3.15
CA GLY A 91 6.25 -15.02 -2.95
C GLY A 91 6.37 -13.56 -3.39
N ARG A 92 5.39 -13.04 -4.15
CA ARG A 92 5.31 -11.63 -4.57
C ARG A 92 4.53 -10.76 -3.57
N VAL A 93 3.93 -11.34 -2.54
CA VAL A 93 3.25 -10.61 -1.46
C VAL A 93 4.26 -10.33 -0.33
N ARG A 94 4.38 -9.07 0.08
CA ARG A 94 5.25 -8.63 1.18
C ARG A 94 4.49 -7.70 2.11
N MET A 95 4.93 -7.57 3.37
CA MET A 95 4.38 -6.55 4.28
C MET A 95 4.79 -5.15 3.79
N PHE A 96 3.88 -4.18 3.81
CA PHE A 96 4.18 -2.82 3.42
C PHE A 96 5.32 -2.24 4.28
N ARG A 97 5.24 -2.40 5.60
CA ARG A 97 6.30 -1.92 6.51
C ARG A 97 7.55 -2.78 6.52
N SER A 98 7.67 -3.84 5.71
CA SER A 98 8.99 -4.48 5.51
C SER A 98 9.99 -3.54 4.82
N PHE A 99 9.51 -2.43 4.27
CA PHE A 99 10.34 -1.34 3.74
C PHE A 99 10.51 -0.17 4.72
N ASP A 100 9.79 -0.16 5.84
CA ASP A 100 9.86 0.90 6.83
C ASP A 100 11.20 0.82 7.58
N PRO A 101 12.07 1.85 7.51
CA PRO A 101 13.35 1.83 8.22
C PRO A 101 13.19 1.84 9.75
N GLU A 102 12.01 2.16 10.26
CA GLU A 102 11.68 2.15 11.70
C GLU A 102 10.92 0.88 12.12
N ALA A 103 10.55 -0.01 11.19
CA ALA A 103 9.93 -1.28 11.55
C ALA A 103 10.96 -2.24 12.16
N THR A 104 10.51 -3.02 13.13
CA THR A 104 11.28 -4.11 13.71
C THR A 104 10.80 -5.43 13.12
N GLU A 105 11.68 -6.40 12.94
CA GLU A 105 11.31 -7.74 12.48
C GLU A 105 10.21 -8.32 13.40
N GLY A 106 9.07 -8.70 12.80
CA GLY A 106 7.88 -9.15 13.53
C GLY A 106 6.90 -8.06 13.95
N ASP A 107 7.19 -6.78 13.66
CA ASP A 107 6.31 -5.62 13.87
C ASP A 107 6.20 -4.77 12.59
N GLU A 108 5.62 -5.39 11.56
CA GLU A 108 5.49 -4.81 10.22
C GLU A 108 4.05 -4.46 9.86
N GLU A 109 3.13 -4.51 10.83
CA GLU A 109 1.73 -4.13 10.61
C GLU A 109 1.57 -2.61 10.65
N VAL A 110 0.71 -2.09 9.77
CA VAL A 110 0.22 -0.73 9.86
C VAL A 110 -0.98 -0.73 10.79
N ASP A 111 -0.87 -0.01 11.91
CA ASP A 111 -1.95 0.10 12.90
C ASP A 111 -3.29 0.53 12.26
N ASP A 112 -4.38 -0.07 12.70
CA ASP A 112 -5.73 0.39 12.34
C ASP A 112 -6.01 1.75 13.01
N PRO A 113 -6.26 2.83 12.23
CA PRO A 113 -6.47 4.16 12.78
C PRO A 113 -7.82 4.32 13.50
N TRP A 114 -8.76 3.38 13.38
CA TRP A 114 -10.16 3.57 13.80
C TRP A 114 -10.35 3.82 15.29
N TYR A 115 -9.48 3.23 16.13
CA TYR A 115 -9.54 3.36 17.58
C TYR A 115 -8.81 4.60 18.11
N GLY A 116 -8.06 5.31 17.25
CA GLY A 116 -7.21 6.44 17.63
C GLY A 116 -7.80 7.83 17.39
N GLY A 117 -9.05 7.94 16.92
CA GLY A 117 -9.62 9.22 16.49
C GLY A 117 -8.84 9.86 15.33
N PRO A 118 -8.94 11.19 15.11
CA PRO A 118 -8.22 11.88 14.04
C PRO A 118 -6.70 11.71 14.09
N GLU A 119 -6.12 11.64 15.29
CA GLU A 119 -4.69 11.45 15.52
C GLU A 119 -4.21 10.06 15.04
N GLY A 120 -5.09 9.06 15.07
CA GLY A 120 -4.81 7.73 14.51
C GLY A 120 -4.47 7.79 13.02
N PHE A 121 -5.25 8.55 12.25
CA PHE A 121 -5.01 8.71 10.81
C PHE A 121 -3.71 9.46 10.51
N GLN A 122 -3.35 10.45 11.33
CA GLN A 122 -2.08 11.16 11.20
C GLN A 122 -0.87 10.26 11.49
N ARG A 123 -0.96 9.41 12.52
CA ARG A 123 0.11 8.43 12.82
C ARG A 123 0.29 7.44 11.69
N VAL A 124 -0.80 6.89 11.17
CA VAL A 124 -0.77 5.99 10.01
C VAL A 124 -0.20 6.70 8.79
N LEU A 125 -0.59 7.95 8.54
CA LEU A 125 -0.04 8.72 7.44
C LEU A 125 1.48 8.89 7.55
N ALA A 126 2.00 9.21 8.74
CA ALA A 126 3.45 9.33 8.95
C ALA A 126 4.21 8.02 8.68
N VAL A 127 3.65 6.87 9.08
CA VAL A 127 4.18 5.54 8.71
C VAL A 127 4.17 5.39 7.20
N VAL A 128 3.02 5.64 6.57
CA VAL A 128 2.85 5.52 5.13
C VAL A 128 3.85 6.38 4.35
N GLU A 129 4.09 7.63 4.77
CA GLU A 129 5.04 8.53 4.13
C GLU A 129 6.47 7.99 4.19
N ARG A 130 6.99 7.67 5.38
CA ARG A 130 8.37 7.18 5.51
C ARG A 130 8.60 5.86 4.77
N THR A 131 7.60 4.96 4.81
CA THR A 131 7.70 3.68 4.11
C THR A 131 7.64 3.89 2.61
N SER A 132 6.81 4.82 2.12
CA SER A 132 6.75 5.16 0.69
C SER A 132 8.07 5.73 0.19
N ASP A 133 8.73 6.60 0.97
CA ASP A 133 10.05 7.14 0.63
C ASP A 133 11.09 6.01 0.50
N ALA A 134 11.06 5.02 1.40
CA ALA A 134 11.94 3.86 1.33
C ALA A 134 11.63 2.93 0.14
N ILE A 135 10.34 2.73 -0.20
CA ILE A 135 9.92 1.97 -1.39
C ILE A 135 10.44 2.65 -2.65
N VAL A 136 10.28 3.97 -2.78
CA VAL A 136 10.77 4.75 -3.93
C VAL A 136 12.28 4.58 -4.10
N ALA A 137 13.04 4.64 -3.02
CA ALA A 137 14.48 4.38 -3.05
C ALA A 137 14.83 2.93 -3.46
N ALA A 138 13.95 1.97 -3.16
CA ALA A 138 14.12 0.56 -3.50
C ALA A 138 13.70 0.20 -4.94
N VAL A 139 12.96 1.07 -5.65
CA VAL A 139 12.42 0.79 -7.00
C VAL A 139 13.46 0.21 -7.98
N PRO A 140 14.70 0.75 -8.11
CA PRO A 140 15.68 0.19 -9.03
C PRO A 140 16.01 -1.29 -8.75
N ARG A 141 16.08 -1.68 -7.48
CA ARG A 141 16.30 -3.07 -7.08
C ARG A 141 15.06 -3.92 -7.32
N LEU A 142 13.87 -3.43 -6.96
CA LEU A 142 12.61 -4.15 -7.13
C LEU A 142 12.32 -4.44 -8.61
N ARG A 143 12.64 -3.51 -9.51
CA ARG A 143 12.52 -3.73 -10.95
C ARG A 143 13.44 -4.83 -11.45
N ALA A 144 14.69 -4.87 -10.98
CA ALA A 144 15.62 -5.94 -11.34
C ALA A 144 15.12 -7.32 -10.88
N GLU A 145 14.48 -7.39 -9.70
CA GLU A 145 13.85 -8.62 -9.18
C GLU A 145 12.65 -9.07 -10.03
N ALA A 146 11.82 -8.13 -10.53
CA ALA A 146 10.63 -8.45 -11.32
C ALA A 146 10.95 -8.94 -12.74
N THR A 147 12.12 -8.56 -13.30
CA THR A 147 12.54 -8.94 -14.65
C THR A 147 13.39 -10.21 -14.73
N GLY A 148 13.75 -10.81 -13.60
CA GLY A 148 14.62 -11.98 -13.50
C GLY A 148 13.85 -13.29 -13.35
#